data_AF-A0A1E1WJ62-F1
#
_entry.id   AF-A0A1E1WJ62-F1
#
_cell.length_a   1.000
_cell.length_b   1.000
_cell.length_c   1.000
_cell.angle_alpha   90.00
_cell.angle_beta   90.00
_cell.angle_gamma   90.00
#
_symmetry.space_group_name_H-M   'P 1'
#
loop_
_entity.id
_entity.type
_entity.pdbx_description
1 polymer ?
#
loop_
_entity_poly.entity_id
_entity_poly.type
_entity_poly.pdbx_seq_one_letter_code
_entity_poly.pdbx_strand_id
1 'polypeptide(L)'
;FVGKNYRRVAEVWMDEYAQYLYQRRPHYLNIDPGDISEQKALRDRLQCKPFKWFITQIAFDLPEKYPPVEPKPYASGKIKTLRGDYCVDAHNGRQNDKLTLTPCRVTDFEQEWMISWHKDIRLRKRIICWDLPESRKKSPILLYSCHLGGGNQYWRYNVKTRTIQHKSGGCLEGDVESQSVYIFPCIKDRESQQWDIDDVDHEQMKNWDKPRPVVTGPQPYVD
;
A
#
# COMPACT_ATOMS: atom_id res chain seq x y z
N PHE A 1 -24.32 9.31 10.23
CA PHE A 1 -24.69 10.14 9.07
C PHE A 1 -23.91 9.78 7.80
N VAL A 2 -22.58 9.89 7.78
CA VAL A 2 -21.78 9.63 6.57
C VAL A 2 -21.94 8.21 6.01
N GLY A 3 -21.87 7.17 6.87
CA GLY A 3 -22.03 5.78 6.42
C GLY A 3 -23.40 5.45 5.79
N LYS A 4 -24.48 6.05 6.31
CA LYS A 4 -25.84 5.92 5.74
C LYS A 4 -25.90 6.50 4.33
N ASN A 5 -25.30 7.67 4.11
CA ASN A 5 -25.27 8.30 2.80
C ASN A 5 -24.46 7.48 1.79
N TYR A 6 -23.29 6.97 2.19
CA TYR A 6 -22.51 6.05 1.34
C TYR A 6 -23.31 4.80 0.96
N ARG A 7 -24.02 4.19 1.92
CA ARG A 7 -24.87 3.03 1.64
C ARG A 7 -25.98 3.37 0.64
N ARG A 8 -26.71 4.48 0.84
CA ARG A 8 -27.76 4.90 -0.10
C ARG A 8 -27.23 5.06 -1.53
N VAL A 9 -26.07 5.69 -1.71
CA VAL A 9 -25.45 5.84 -3.03
C VAL A 9 -25.05 4.50 -3.61
N ALA A 10 -24.40 3.63 -2.82
CA ALA A 10 -23.96 2.32 -3.27
C ALA A 10 -25.12 1.44 -3.74
N GLU A 11 -26.19 1.34 -2.95
CA GLU A 11 -27.38 0.51 -3.22
C GLU A 11 -28.20 0.99 -4.43
N VAL A 12 -28.11 2.28 -4.78
CA VAL A 12 -28.84 2.84 -5.93
C VAL A 12 -28.00 2.80 -7.20
N TRP A 13 -26.69 3.04 -7.12
CA TRP A 13 -25.88 3.35 -8.31
C TRP A 13 -24.73 2.40 -8.59
N MET A 14 -24.22 1.66 -7.61
CA MET A 14 -22.95 0.92 -7.76
C MET A 14 -23.12 -0.54 -8.18
N ASP A 15 -24.33 -1.04 -8.33
CA ASP A 15 -24.62 -2.43 -8.74
C ASP A 15 -23.78 -3.46 -7.94
N GLU A 16 -23.22 -4.45 -8.62
CA GLU A 16 -22.36 -5.48 -8.04
C GLU A 16 -21.08 -4.93 -7.38
N TYR A 17 -20.69 -3.69 -7.66
CA TYR A 17 -19.49 -3.07 -7.09
C TYR A 17 -19.69 -2.57 -5.67
N ALA A 18 -20.94 -2.40 -5.22
CA ALA A 18 -21.25 -2.07 -3.83
C ALA A 18 -20.61 -3.08 -2.85
N GLN A 19 -20.46 -4.34 -3.27
CA GLN A 19 -19.83 -5.38 -2.45
C GLN A 19 -18.39 -5.03 -2.05
N TYR A 20 -17.62 -4.34 -2.90
CA TYR A 20 -16.24 -3.98 -2.60
C TYR A 20 -16.13 -2.89 -1.54
N LEU A 21 -17.13 -1.99 -1.49
CA LEU A 21 -17.26 -1.04 -0.38
C LEU A 21 -17.51 -1.80 0.93
N TYR A 22 -18.38 -2.81 0.90
CA TYR A 22 -18.75 -3.59 2.08
C TYR A 22 -17.64 -4.53 2.56
N GLN A 23 -16.85 -5.12 1.66
CA GLN A 23 -15.66 -5.89 2.03
C GLN A 23 -14.65 -5.04 2.81
N ARG A 24 -14.47 -3.77 2.43
CA ARG A 24 -13.56 -2.83 3.11
C ARG A 24 -14.16 -2.22 4.37
N ARG A 25 -15.49 -2.05 4.41
CA ARG A 25 -16.24 -1.47 5.52
C ARG A 25 -17.42 -2.38 5.89
N PRO A 26 -17.18 -3.55 6.52
CA PRO A 26 -18.24 -4.54 6.77
C PRO A 26 -19.42 -3.99 7.58
N HIS A 27 -19.15 -3.07 8.52
CA HIS A 27 -20.19 -2.42 9.32
C HIS A 27 -21.21 -1.62 8.50
N TYR A 28 -20.92 -1.25 7.24
CA TYR A 28 -21.89 -0.58 6.36
C TYR A 28 -23.08 -1.50 6.02
N LEU A 29 -22.89 -2.83 5.98
CA LEU A 29 -23.97 -3.80 5.76
C LEU A 29 -25.02 -3.80 6.88
N ASN A 30 -24.69 -3.27 8.05
CA ASN A 30 -25.61 -3.19 9.18
C ASN A 30 -26.34 -1.84 9.26
N ILE A 31 -26.02 -0.89 8.37
CA ILE A 31 -26.65 0.42 8.33
C ILE A 31 -27.92 0.35 7.49
N ASP A 32 -29.06 0.68 8.08
CA ASP A 32 -30.30 0.88 7.35
C ASP A 32 -30.20 2.13 6.43
N PRO A 33 -30.29 1.98 5.09
CA PRO A 33 -30.28 3.12 4.17
C PRO A 33 -31.54 4.00 4.28
N GLY A 34 -32.61 3.53 4.95
CA GLY A 34 -33.95 4.08 4.84
C GLY A 34 -34.55 3.84 3.45
N ASP A 35 -35.66 4.50 3.15
CA ASP A 35 -36.31 4.35 1.85
C ASP A 35 -35.46 4.93 0.72
N ILE A 36 -35.19 4.10 -0.28
CA ILE A 36 -34.46 4.44 -1.52
C ILE A 36 -35.27 4.11 -2.78
N SER A 37 -36.56 3.82 -2.64
CA SER A 37 -37.42 3.34 -3.73
C SER A 37 -37.57 4.38 -4.84
N GLU A 38 -37.76 5.65 -4.49
CA GLU A 38 -37.84 6.75 -5.47
C GLU A 38 -36.54 6.92 -6.25
N GLN A 39 -35.38 6.75 -5.61
CA GLN A 39 -34.08 6.90 -6.24
C GLN A 39 -33.80 5.74 -7.21
N LYS A 40 -34.19 4.50 -6.85
CA LYS A 40 -34.12 3.35 -7.76
C LYS A 40 -35.07 3.53 -8.96
N ALA A 41 -36.33 3.90 -8.70
CA ALA A 41 -37.30 4.19 -9.76
C ALA A 41 -36.85 5.35 -10.67
N LEU A 42 -36.16 6.36 -10.14
CA LEU A 42 -35.56 7.42 -10.95
C LEU A 42 -34.50 6.87 -11.91
N ARG A 43 -33.58 6.04 -11.41
CA ARG A 43 -32.55 5.40 -12.24
C ARG A 43 -33.16 4.57 -13.36
N ASP A 44 -34.21 3.82 -13.06
CA ASP A 44 -34.93 2.99 -14.04
C ASP A 44 -35.62 3.84 -15.10
N ARG A 45 -36.35 4.90 -14.70
CA ARG A 45 -37.03 5.83 -15.62
C ARG A 45 -36.07 6.55 -16.55
N LEU A 46 -34.88 6.89 -16.07
CA LEU A 46 -33.84 7.55 -16.87
C LEU A 46 -33.06 6.59 -17.77
N GLN A 47 -33.34 5.28 -17.71
CA GLN A 47 -32.67 4.25 -18.49
C GLN A 47 -31.13 4.35 -18.38
N CYS A 48 -30.65 4.58 -17.15
CA CYS A 48 -29.23 4.76 -16.89
C CYS A 48 -28.43 3.49 -17.25
N LYS A 49 -27.19 3.67 -17.72
CA LYS A 49 -26.29 2.56 -17.99
C LYS A 49 -25.84 1.86 -16.69
N PRO A 50 -25.46 0.56 -16.73
CA PRO A 50 -24.91 -0.14 -15.58
C PRO A 50 -23.63 0.49 -15.05
N PHE A 51 -23.34 0.31 -13.76
CA PHE A 51 -22.11 0.84 -13.14
C PHE A 51 -20.85 0.23 -13.74
N LYS A 52 -20.89 -1.02 -14.19
CA LYS A 52 -19.81 -1.66 -14.96
C LYS A 52 -19.44 -0.85 -16.21
N TRP A 53 -20.43 -0.32 -16.93
CA TRP A 53 -20.17 0.55 -18.08
C TRP A 53 -19.45 1.82 -17.63
N PHE A 54 -19.86 2.43 -16.52
CA PHE A 54 -19.20 3.62 -15.97
C PHE A 54 -17.72 3.33 -15.61
N ILE A 55 -17.44 2.25 -14.87
CA ILE A 55 -16.07 1.88 -14.47
C ILE A 55 -15.20 1.53 -15.66
N THR A 56 -15.74 0.91 -16.70
CA THR A 56 -14.93 0.45 -17.85
C THR A 56 -14.77 1.50 -18.95
N GLN A 57 -15.71 2.43 -19.09
CA GLN A 57 -15.73 3.39 -20.20
C GLN A 57 -15.42 4.83 -19.76
N ILE A 58 -15.81 5.21 -18.54
CA ILE A 58 -15.69 6.59 -18.06
C ILE A 58 -14.58 6.71 -17.01
N ALA A 59 -14.56 5.81 -16.02
CA ALA A 59 -13.57 5.77 -14.94
C ALA A 59 -12.58 4.62 -15.12
N PHE A 60 -12.10 4.40 -16.35
CA PHE A 60 -11.29 3.24 -16.74
C PHE A 60 -9.91 3.19 -16.07
N ASP A 61 -9.39 4.33 -15.66
CA ASP A 61 -8.11 4.51 -14.96
C ASP A 61 -8.25 4.27 -13.44
N LEU A 62 -9.46 4.38 -12.90
CA LEU A 62 -9.71 4.22 -11.46
C LEU A 62 -9.24 2.84 -10.95
N PRO A 63 -9.55 1.69 -11.59
CA PRO A 63 -9.10 0.38 -11.12
C PRO A 63 -7.59 0.16 -11.24
N GLU A 64 -6.86 0.95 -12.03
CA GLU A 64 -5.39 0.88 -12.07
C GLU A 64 -4.78 1.41 -10.77
N LYS A 65 -5.39 2.46 -10.20
CA LYS A 65 -4.91 3.10 -8.97
C LYS A 65 -5.61 2.59 -7.71
N TYR A 66 -6.88 2.20 -7.81
CA TYR A 66 -7.70 1.72 -6.71
C TYR A 66 -8.49 0.48 -7.16
N PRO A 67 -7.81 -0.65 -7.39
CA PRO A 67 -8.44 -1.86 -7.85
C PRO A 67 -9.47 -2.32 -6.82
N PRO A 68 -10.64 -2.84 -7.26
CA PRO A 68 -11.65 -3.38 -6.37
C PRO A 68 -11.07 -4.42 -5.40
N VAL A 69 -10.21 -5.30 -5.94
CA VAL A 69 -9.41 -6.27 -5.18
C VAL A 69 -7.93 -5.89 -5.29
N GLU A 70 -7.34 -5.53 -4.16
CA GLU A 70 -5.93 -5.14 -4.12
C GLU A 70 -5.01 -6.36 -4.32
N PRO A 71 -3.99 -6.28 -5.18
CA PRO A 71 -2.97 -7.33 -5.28
C PRO A 71 -2.25 -7.55 -3.96
N LYS A 72 -1.76 -8.78 -3.76
CA LYS A 72 -0.89 -9.09 -2.63
C LYS A 72 0.36 -8.19 -2.63
N PRO A 73 0.85 -7.78 -1.45
CA PRO A 73 2.13 -7.09 -1.36
C PRO A 73 3.27 -7.97 -1.85
N TYR A 74 4.40 -7.34 -2.19
CA TYR A 74 5.61 -8.05 -2.59
C TYR A 74 6.35 -8.65 -1.39
N ALA A 75 6.26 -8.00 -0.23
CA ALA A 75 6.80 -8.48 1.03
C ALA A 75 6.07 -7.80 2.19
N SER A 76 6.09 -8.41 3.37
CA SER A 76 5.50 -7.85 4.58
C SER A 76 6.21 -8.32 5.85
N GLY A 77 5.94 -7.62 6.95
CA GLY A 77 6.51 -7.88 8.26
C GLY A 77 7.65 -6.93 8.60
N LYS A 78 8.52 -7.36 9.51
CA LYS A 78 9.66 -6.55 9.96
C LYS A 78 10.75 -6.52 8.91
N ILE A 79 11.43 -5.38 8.84
CA ILE A 79 12.63 -5.18 8.04
C ILE A 79 13.80 -5.09 9.01
N LYS A 80 14.62 -6.16 9.05
CA LYS A 80 15.63 -6.40 10.08
C LYS A 80 17.04 -6.24 9.55
N THR A 81 17.95 -5.78 10.40
CA THR A 81 19.38 -5.86 10.15
C THR A 81 19.83 -7.33 10.15
N LEU A 82 20.92 -7.66 9.43
CA LEU A 82 21.48 -9.02 9.48
C LEU A 82 22.17 -9.36 10.80
N ARG A 83 22.55 -8.33 11.60
CA ARG A 83 23.17 -8.47 12.92
C ARG A 83 22.55 -7.49 13.92
N GLY A 84 22.54 -7.89 15.19
CA GLY A 84 22.13 -7.03 16.32
C GLY A 84 20.63 -7.04 16.65
N ASP A 85 19.80 -7.76 15.91
CA ASP A 85 18.33 -7.84 16.12
C ASP A 85 17.64 -6.45 16.18
N TYR A 86 17.97 -5.59 15.21
CA TYR A 86 17.34 -4.28 15.03
C TYR A 86 16.36 -4.30 13.86
N CYS A 87 15.26 -3.60 14.03
CA CYS A 87 14.17 -3.44 13.08
C CYS A 87 14.05 -1.96 12.67
N VAL A 88 13.70 -1.72 11.41
CA VAL A 88 13.26 -0.36 11.00
C VAL A 88 11.95 -0.05 11.70
N ASP A 89 11.88 1.11 12.35
CA ASP A 89 10.79 1.48 13.24
C ASP A 89 10.31 2.91 12.92
N ALA A 90 8.99 3.06 12.78
CA ALA A 90 8.35 4.35 12.67
C ALA A 90 8.31 5.10 14.01
N HIS A 91 8.41 4.37 15.13
CA HIS A 91 8.44 4.88 16.50
C HIS A 91 7.25 5.79 16.84
N ASN A 92 6.05 5.45 16.34
CA ASN A 92 4.85 6.30 16.42
C ASN A 92 5.04 7.71 15.84
N GLY A 93 6.05 7.88 14.99
CA GLY A 93 6.40 9.16 14.37
C GLY A 93 5.27 9.68 13.50
N ARG A 94 5.16 11.00 13.45
CA ARG A 94 4.23 11.77 12.62
C ARG A 94 4.84 12.03 11.25
N GLN A 95 4.06 12.69 10.40
CA GLN A 95 4.55 13.13 9.10
C GLN A 95 5.78 14.04 9.26
N ASN A 96 6.81 13.77 8.46
CA ASN A 96 8.15 14.36 8.47
C ASN A 96 9.09 13.87 9.60
N ASP A 97 8.65 12.99 10.49
CA ASP A 97 9.57 12.33 11.43
C ASP A 97 10.45 11.33 10.69
N LYS A 98 11.66 11.10 11.21
CA LYS A 98 12.64 10.19 10.62
C LYS A 98 12.37 8.76 11.05
N LEU A 99 12.59 7.81 10.14
CA LEU A 99 12.72 6.40 10.51
C LEU A 99 13.97 6.17 11.37
N THR A 100 13.88 5.19 12.26
CA THR A 100 14.97 4.81 13.16
C THR A 100 15.18 3.30 13.15
N LEU A 101 16.29 2.84 13.73
CA LEU A 101 16.49 1.44 14.08
C LEU A 101 16.25 1.27 15.58
N THR A 102 15.38 0.33 15.95
CA THR A 102 15.17 -0.04 17.34
C THR A 102 15.24 -1.56 17.49
N PRO A 103 15.51 -2.10 18.70
CA PRO A 103 15.46 -3.55 18.91
C PRO A 103 14.13 -4.13 18.46
N CYS A 104 14.16 -5.28 17.78
CA CYS A 104 12.96 -5.92 17.25
C CYS A 104 11.99 -6.35 18.37
N ARG A 105 10.70 -6.05 18.21
CA ARG A 105 9.66 -6.35 19.20
C ARG A 105 8.54 -7.17 18.61
N VAL A 106 8.11 -8.24 19.30
CA VAL A 106 7.11 -9.20 18.77
C VAL A 106 5.77 -8.53 18.44
N THR A 107 5.32 -7.59 19.26
CA THR A 107 3.98 -6.98 19.14
C THR A 107 4.05 -5.48 18.87
N ASP A 108 4.88 -5.05 17.91
CA ASP A 108 5.01 -3.64 17.57
C ASP A 108 4.55 -3.35 16.14
N PHE A 109 3.36 -2.76 16.01
CA PHE A 109 2.79 -2.41 14.71
C PHE A 109 3.55 -1.29 13.99
N GLU A 110 4.43 -0.56 14.68
CA GLU A 110 5.28 0.48 14.10
C GLU A 110 6.56 -0.09 13.46
N GLN A 111 6.84 -1.37 13.68
CA GLN A 111 7.88 -2.16 13.01
C GLN A 111 7.32 -3.08 11.90
N GLU A 112 6.00 -3.05 11.67
CA GLU A 112 5.31 -3.91 10.71
C GLU A 112 5.09 -3.18 9.36
N TRP A 113 5.92 -3.54 8.38
CA TRP A 113 5.96 -2.89 7.07
C TRP A 113 5.33 -3.75 5.98
N MET A 114 4.99 -3.09 4.89
CA MET A 114 4.52 -3.72 3.66
C MET A 114 5.22 -3.08 2.47
N ILE A 115 5.88 -3.89 1.64
CA ILE A 115 6.26 -3.48 0.29
C ILE A 115 5.03 -3.67 -0.59
N SER A 116 4.27 -2.59 -0.76
CA SER A 116 2.94 -2.66 -1.36
C SER A 116 2.99 -2.90 -2.87
N TRP A 117 1.86 -3.30 -3.44
CA TRP A 117 1.75 -3.49 -4.89
C TRP A 117 1.93 -2.19 -5.69
N HIS A 118 1.83 -1.02 -5.04
CA HIS A 118 2.16 0.31 -5.57
C HIS A 118 3.67 0.63 -5.59
N LYS A 119 4.52 -0.30 -5.14
CA LYS A 119 5.99 -0.16 -5.12
C LYS A 119 6.51 0.88 -4.12
N ASP A 120 5.78 1.09 -3.03
CA ASP A 120 6.22 1.83 -1.86
C ASP A 120 6.35 0.92 -0.64
N ILE A 121 7.06 1.39 0.39
CA ILE A 121 7.12 0.73 1.70
C ILE A 121 6.27 1.55 2.66
N ARG A 122 5.30 0.91 3.31
CA ARG A 122 4.31 1.57 4.17
C ARG A 122 3.97 0.77 5.41
N LEU A 123 3.49 1.45 6.44
CA LEU A 123 2.96 0.78 7.64
C LEU A 123 1.70 -0.01 7.30
N ARG A 124 1.49 -1.15 7.98
CA ARG A 124 0.31 -2.00 7.75
C ARG A 124 -0.99 -1.39 8.28
N LYS A 125 -0.92 -0.59 9.35
CA LYS A 125 -2.10 -0.03 10.06
C LYS A 125 -2.36 1.45 9.76
N ARG A 126 -1.38 2.16 9.21
CA ARG A 126 -1.42 3.61 8.96
C ARG A 126 -1.07 3.88 7.50
N ILE A 127 -1.69 4.89 6.89
CA ILE A 127 -1.41 5.30 5.50
C ILE A 127 -0.17 6.20 5.47
N ILE A 128 0.95 5.66 5.94
CA ILE A 128 2.25 6.35 6.02
C ILE A 128 3.29 5.50 5.29
N CYS A 129 4.01 6.16 4.39
CA CYS A 129 5.01 5.61 3.50
C CYS A 129 6.40 6.13 3.87
N TRP A 130 7.41 5.38 3.44
CA TRP A 130 8.79 5.83 3.42
C TRP A 130 8.99 6.84 2.29
N ASP A 131 9.45 8.04 2.64
CA ASP A 131 9.66 9.15 1.72
C ASP A 131 11.11 9.63 1.80
N LEU A 132 11.75 9.78 0.64
CA LEU A 132 13.07 10.38 0.51
C LEU A 132 12.96 11.71 -0.26
N PRO A 133 12.72 12.84 0.43
CA PRO A 133 12.52 14.12 -0.25
C PRO A 133 13.77 14.60 -1.00
N GLU A 134 14.95 14.15 -0.56
CA GLU A 134 16.21 14.47 -1.20
C GLU A 134 17.18 13.29 -1.15
N SER A 135 17.80 12.98 -2.28
CA SER A 135 18.69 11.83 -2.44
C SER A 135 20.18 12.14 -2.19
N ARG A 136 20.50 13.15 -1.37
CA ARG A 136 21.89 13.38 -0.92
C ARG A 136 22.35 12.23 -0.03
N LYS A 137 23.65 11.95 -0.06
CA LYS A 137 24.28 10.93 0.79
C LYS A 137 23.99 11.22 2.26
N LYS A 138 23.53 10.21 3.01
CA LYS A 138 23.08 10.31 4.42
C LYS A 138 21.77 11.10 4.64
N SER A 139 21.01 11.42 3.58
CA SER A 139 19.65 11.93 3.79
C SER A 139 18.80 10.89 4.52
N PRO A 140 18.04 11.29 5.56
CA PRO A 140 17.19 10.39 6.31
C PRO A 140 15.97 9.96 5.49
N ILE A 141 15.40 8.81 5.85
CA ILE A 141 14.10 8.40 5.33
C ILE A 141 13.02 8.98 6.25
N LEU A 142 12.04 9.68 5.69
CA LEU A 142 10.97 10.31 6.44
C LEU A 142 9.68 9.48 6.35
N LEU A 143 8.85 9.63 7.37
CA LEU A 143 7.46 9.19 7.37
C LEU A 143 6.63 10.24 6.62
N TYR A 144 5.90 9.86 5.57
CA TYR A 144 5.03 10.77 4.84
C TYR A 144 3.71 10.12 4.43
N SER A 145 2.68 10.94 4.18
CA SER A 145 1.38 10.44 3.72
C SER A 145 1.51 9.77 2.35
N CYS A 146 1.08 8.52 2.23
CA CYS A 146 1.21 7.78 0.97
C CYS A 146 0.42 8.45 -0.18
N HIS A 147 1.10 8.90 -1.23
CA HIS A 147 0.47 9.61 -2.35
C HIS A 147 0.37 8.81 -3.65
N LEU A 148 0.88 7.57 -3.70
CA LEU A 148 0.78 6.64 -4.83
C LEU A 148 1.40 7.16 -6.15
N GLY A 149 2.23 8.20 -6.10
CA GLY A 149 2.89 8.79 -7.27
C GLY A 149 4.21 8.13 -7.64
N GLY A 150 4.67 7.17 -6.83
CA GLY A 150 6.05 6.70 -6.88
C GLY A 150 7.02 7.84 -6.56
N GLY A 151 8.09 7.98 -7.35
CA GLY A 151 9.05 9.07 -7.16
C GLY A 151 9.90 8.88 -5.91
N ASN A 152 9.80 9.82 -4.97
CA ASN A 152 10.45 9.82 -3.65
C ASN A 152 9.91 8.76 -2.67
N GLN A 153 8.76 8.14 -2.98
CA GLN A 153 8.23 7.01 -2.22
C GLN A 153 8.41 5.65 -2.91
N TYR A 154 9.17 5.59 -4.00
CA TYR A 154 9.38 4.34 -4.71
C TYR A 154 10.61 3.60 -4.17
N TRP A 155 10.39 2.34 -3.78
CA TRP A 155 11.40 1.48 -3.17
C TRP A 155 11.29 0.06 -3.74
N ARG A 156 12.44 -0.58 -4.00
CA ARG A 156 12.52 -1.96 -4.49
C ARG A 156 13.43 -2.77 -3.60
N TYR A 157 12.93 -3.91 -3.13
CA TYR A 157 13.77 -4.92 -2.47
C TYR A 157 14.32 -5.90 -3.51
N ASN A 158 15.63 -6.14 -3.47
CA ASN A 158 16.28 -7.16 -4.28
C ASN A 158 16.55 -8.39 -3.41
N VAL A 159 15.82 -9.46 -3.67
CA VAL A 159 15.90 -10.71 -2.91
C VAL A 159 17.29 -11.36 -2.96
N LYS A 160 18.03 -11.21 -4.07
CA LYS A 160 19.35 -11.82 -4.24
C LYS A 160 20.41 -11.10 -3.43
N THR A 161 20.44 -9.77 -3.50
CA THR A 161 21.43 -8.93 -2.80
C THR A 161 20.99 -8.53 -1.39
N ARG A 162 19.71 -8.75 -1.04
CA ARG A 162 19.04 -8.30 0.18
C ARG A 162 19.03 -6.79 0.38
N THR A 163 19.17 -6.02 -0.69
CA THR A 163 19.23 -4.55 -0.62
C THR A 163 17.86 -3.92 -0.88
N ILE A 164 17.52 -2.87 -0.14
CA ILE A 164 16.37 -2.00 -0.43
C ILE A 164 16.90 -0.77 -1.18
N GLN A 165 16.49 -0.59 -2.44
CA GLN A 165 16.94 0.48 -3.31
C GLN A 165 15.83 1.50 -3.56
N HIS A 166 16.14 2.79 -3.42
CA HIS A 166 15.26 3.89 -3.79
C HIS A 166 15.31 4.15 -5.30
N LYS A 167 14.27 4.77 -5.87
CA LYS A 167 14.22 5.15 -7.30
C LYS A 167 15.40 6.03 -7.76
N SER A 168 15.97 6.83 -6.86
CA SER A 168 17.16 7.65 -7.16
C SER A 168 18.45 6.85 -7.36
N GLY A 169 18.42 5.53 -7.13
CA GLY A 169 19.56 4.63 -7.29
C GLY A 169 20.33 4.34 -6.00
N GLY A 170 20.09 5.08 -4.92
CA GLY A 170 20.69 4.83 -3.60
C GLY A 170 20.08 3.63 -2.88
N CYS A 171 20.83 3.03 -1.96
CA CYS A 171 20.41 1.92 -1.12
C CYS A 171 20.16 2.39 0.32
N LEU A 172 19.22 1.73 1.00
CA LEU A 172 18.98 1.91 2.43
C LEU A 172 20.20 1.40 3.22
N GLU A 173 20.76 2.26 4.05
CA GLU A 173 21.85 1.98 4.96
C GLU A 173 21.33 2.02 6.40
N GLY A 174 21.66 0.99 7.17
CA GLY A 174 21.38 0.92 8.60
C GLY A 174 22.64 1.13 9.42
N ASP A 175 22.60 2.03 10.39
CA ASP A 175 23.65 2.23 11.37
C ASP A 175 23.11 1.93 12.77
N VAL A 176 23.47 0.76 13.29
CA VAL A 176 23.01 0.27 14.59
C VAL A 176 23.57 1.11 15.75
N GLU A 177 24.77 1.66 15.61
CA GLU A 177 25.41 2.46 16.67
C GLU A 177 24.68 3.79 16.86
N SER A 178 24.36 4.48 15.76
CA SER A 178 23.57 5.70 15.79
C SER A 178 22.05 5.49 15.74
N GLN A 179 21.60 4.23 15.67
CA GLN A 179 20.19 3.83 15.57
C GLN A 179 19.44 4.52 14.41
N SER A 180 20.13 4.71 13.28
CA SER A 180 19.62 5.50 12.17
C SER A 180 19.50 4.69 10.87
N VAL A 181 18.56 5.10 10.03
CA VAL A 181 18.47 4.65 8.63
C VAL A 181 18.51 5.84 7.68
N TYR A 182 19.24 5.71 6.60
CA TYR A 182 19.43 6.78 5.63
C TYR A 182 19.78 6.22 4.24
N ILE A 183 19.72 7.09 3.23
CA ILE A 183 20.14 6.73 1.88
C ILE A 183 21.66 6.83 1.70
N PHE A 184 22.26 5.86 1.01
CA PHE A 184 23.69 5.85 0.69
C PHE A 184 23.92 5.25 -0.71
N PRO A 185 25.05 5.54 -1.39
CA PRO A 185 25.42 4.79 -2.59
C PRO A 185 25.42 3.27 -2.33
N CYS A 186 24.86 2.50 -3.26
CA CYS A 186 24.82 1.04 -3.14
C CYS A 186 26.26 0.49 -3.19
N ILE A 187 26.67 -0.24 -2.16
CA ILE A 187 27.97 -0.89 -2.07
C ILE A 187 27.75 -2.40 -2.08
N LYS A 188 28.41 -3.07 -3.02
CA LYS A 188 28.32 -4.52 -3.18
C LYS A 188 28.74 -5.23 -1.89
N ASP A 189 27.95 -6.21 -1.48
CA ASP A 189 28.21 -7.10 -0.33
C ASP A 189 28.36 -6.36 1.02
N ARG A 190 27.94 -5.10 1.12
CA ARG A 190 27.94 -4.35 2.37
C ARG A 190 26.80 -4.80 3.28
N GLU A 191 27.17 -5.47 4.38
CA GLU A 191 26.22 -6.04 5.35
C GLU A 191 25.21 -5.02 5.90
N SER A 192 25.64 -3.79 6.20
CA SER A 192 24.77 -2.72 6.70
C SER A 192 23.78 -2.16 5.68
N GLN A 193 23.84 -2.61 4.42
CA GLN A 193 22.84 -2.35 3.38
C GLN A 193 21.98 -3.58 3.05
N GLN A 194 22.14 -4.67 3.80
CA GLN A 194 21.39 -5.91 3.63
C GLN A 194 20.33 -6.06 4.73
N TRP A 195 19.14 -6.48 4.31
CA TRP A 195 17.94 -6.50 5.13
C TRP A 195 17.22 -7.84 5.01
N ASP A 196 16.86 -8.40 6.16
CA ASP A 196 15.98 -9.56 6.23
C ASP A 196 14.53 -9.09 6.38
N ILE A 197 13.60 -9.71 5.66
CA ILE A 197 12.18 -9.37 5.71
C ILE A 197 11.39 -10.62 6.03
N ASP A 198 10.52 -10.56 7.04
CA ASP A 198 9.82 -11.73 7.59
C ASP A 198 9.11 -12.58 6.52
N ASP A 199 8.40 -11.93 5.60
CA ASP A 199 7.66 -12.61 4.54
C ASP A 199 7.90 -11.94 3.18
N VAL A 200 8.42 -12.70 2.22
CA VAL A 200 8.71 -12.24 0.85
C VAL A 200 7.99 -13.13 -0.14
N ASP A 201 7.08 -12.54 -0.92
CA ASP A 201 6.43 -13.24 -2.02
C ASP A 201 7.37 -13.25 -3.24
N HIS A 202 8.15 -14.33 -3.35
CA HIS A 202 9.14 -14.50 -4.42
C HIS A 202 8.53 -14.51 -5.83
N GLU A 203 7.28 -14.93 -5.98
CA GLU A 203 6.60 -14.93 -7.27
C GLU A 203 6.21 -13.52 -7.67
N GLN A 204 5.58 -12.76 -6.76
CA GLN A 204 5.27 -11.35 -6.96
C GLN A 204 6.55 -10.56 -7.24
N MET A 205 7.64 -10.80 -6.50
CA MET A 205 8.92 -10.13 -6.72
C MET A 205 9.52 -10.39 -8.11
N LYS A 206 9.38 -11.61 -8.65
CA LYS A 206 9.79 -11.91 -10.04
C LYS A 206 8.96 -11.14 -11.07
N ASN A 207 7.71 -10.83 -10.73
CA ASN A 207 6.77 -10.11 -11.58
C ASN A 207 6.76 -8.59 -11.35
N TRP A 208 7.75 -8.04 -10.63
CA TRP A 208 7.82 -6.61 -10.26
C TRP A 208 7.62 -5.62 -11.42
N ASP A 209 8.22 -5.93 -12.58
CA ASP A 209 8.20 -5.07 -13.77
C ASP A 209 7.09 -5.44 -14.77
N LYS A 210 6.33 -6.52 -14.51
CA LYS A 210 5.25 -6.94 -15.40
C LYS A 210 4.01 -6.07 -15.21
N PRO A 211 3.33 -5.67 -16.30
CA PRO A 211 2.02 -5.02 -16.19
C PRO A 211 1.04 -5.96 -15.50
N ARG A 212 0.24 -5.42 -14.57
CA ARG A 212 -0.78 -6.20 -13.88
C ARG A 212 -2.09 -6.17 -14.66
N PRO A 213 -2.85 -7.27 -14.71
CA PRO A 213 -4.20 -7.24 -15.24
C PRO A 213 -5.05 -6.29 -14.41
N VAL A 214 -5.76 -5.38 -15.07
CA VAL A 214 -6.69 -4.46 -14.41
C VAL A 214 -8.01 -5.19 -14.20
N VAL A 215 -8.31 -5.55 -12.96
CA VAL A 215 -9.60 -6.15 -12.60
C VAL A 215 -10.61 -5.02 -12.47
N THR A 216 -11.43 -4.83 -13.49
CA THR A 216 -12.39 -3.73 -13.56
C THR A 216 -13.72 -4.03 -12.89
N GLY A 217 -13.91 -5.19 -12.25
CA GLY A 217 -15.15 -5.59 -11.58
C GLY A 217 -15.14 -7.02 -11.05
N PRO A 218 -16.27 -7.50 -10.51
CA PRO A 218 -16.39 -8.88 -10.01
C PRO A 218 -16.10 -9.85 -11.14
N GLN A 219 -15.14 -10.74 -10.92
CA GLN A 219 -15.02 -11.91 -11.78
C GLN A 219 -16.30 -12.73 -11.57
N PRO A 220 -16.91 -13.27 -12.64
CA PRO A 220 -17.97 -14.26 -12.47
C PRO A 220 -17.42 -15.34 -11.54
N TYR A 221 -18.21 -15.74 -10.54
CA TYR A 221 -17.88 -16.86 -9.68
C TYR A 221 -17.53 -18.03 -10.62
N VAL A 222 -16.30 -18.55 -10.50
CA VAL A 222 -15.95 -19.80 -11.15
C VAL A 222 -16.50 -20.85 -10.19
N ASP A 223 -17.62 -21.45 -10.58
CA ASP A 223 -18.23 -22.60 -9.88
C ASP A 223 -17.25 -23.77 -9.77
#